data_AF-A0A926FJU5-F1
#
_entry.id   AF-A0A926FJU5-F1
#
_cell.length_a   1.000
_cell.length_b   1.000
_cell.length_c   1.000
_cell.angle_alpha   90.00
_cell.angle_beta   90.00
_cell.angle_gamma   90.00
#
_symmetry.space_group_name_H-M   'P 1'
#
loop_
_entity.id
_entity.type
_entity.pdbx_description
1 polymer ?
#
loop_
_entity_poly.entity_id
_entity_poly.type
_entity_poly.pdbx_seq_one_letter_code
_entity_poly.pdbx_strand_id
1 'polypeptide(L)' 'MVRPLNVILDVTARCNLKCVMCHFSQADRIHFPPFDVRIADDGNMPVHVFEKIAADLFPRAWRVALACAAEPMIHPRFR' A
#
# COMPACT_ATOMS: atom_id res chain seq x y z
N MET A 1 -1.35 -1.82 29.48
CA MET A 1 -2.03 -1.10 28.38
C MET A 1 -1.58 -1.76 27.08
N VAL A 2 -2.49 -2.38 26.32
CA VAL A 2 -2.15 -3.04 25.05
C VAL A 2 -1.96 -1.96 23.97
N ARG A 3 -0.84 -2.00 23.24
CA ARG A 3 -0.61 -1.06 22.12
C ARG A 3 -1.52 -1.45 20.95
N PRO A 4 -2.34 -0.55 20.40
CA PRO A 4 -3.19 -0.86 19.25
C PRO A 4 -2.34 -1.15 18.01
N LEU A 5 -2.64 -2.24 17.31
CA LEU A 5 -2.02 -2.55 16.02
C LEU A 5 -2.65 -1.69 14.92
N ASN A 6 -1.86 -0.82 14.29
CA ASN A 6 -2.27 -0.08 13.10
C ASN A 6 -1.60 -0.71 11.89
N VAL A 7 -2.40 -1.12 10.90
CA VAL A 7 -1.92 -1.67 9.64
C VAL A 7 -2.05 -0.58 8.58
N ILE A 8 -0.92 -0.18 7.99
CA ILE A 8 -0.85 0.79 6.91
C ILE A 8 -0.16 0.09 5.74
N LEU A 9 -0.82 -0.01 4.60
CA LEU A 9 -0.25 -0.58 3.39
C LEU A 9 -0.70 0.20 2.15
N ASP A 10 0.21 0.34 1.18
CA ASP A 10 -0.15 0.77 -0.17
C ASP A 10 -0.49 -0.47 -1.00
N VAL A 11 -1.73 -0.57 -1.49
CA VAL A 11 -2.18 -1.71 -2.33
C VAL A 11 -1.70 -1.61 -3.78
N THR A 12 -1.09 -0.49 -4.14
CA THR A 12 -0.47 -0.21 -5.44
C THR A 12 0.71 0.73 -5.20
N ALA A 13 1.73 0.66 -6.04
CA ALA A 13 2.86 1.59 -6.03
C ALA A 13 2.56 2.86 -6.84
N ARG A 14 1.36 3.02 -7.39
CA ARG A 14 1.02 4.08 -8.35
C ARG A 14 0.14 5.15 -7.71
N CYS A 15 0.24 6.37 -8.21
CA CYS A 15 -0.67 7.47 -7.88
C CYS A 15 -1.04 8.20 -9.17
N ASN A 16 -2.30 8.61 -9.30
CA ASN A 16 -2.79 9.40 -10.44
C ASN A 16 -2.59 10.91 -10.25
N LEU A 17 -2.07 11.34 -9.09
CA LEU A 17 -1.77 12.73 -8.77
C LEU A 17 -0.28 12.89 -8.41
N LYS A 18 0.22 14.12 -8.61
CA LYS A 18 1.61 14.52 -8.35
C LYS A 18 1.60 15.74 -7.43
N CYS A 19 1.11 15.54 -6.20
CA CYS A 19 0.89 16.62 -5.24
C CYS A 19 2.21 17.30 -4.85
N VAL A 20 2.24 18.64 -4.82
CA VAL A 20 3.46 19.43 -4.57
C VAL A 20 4.12 19.13 -3.22
N MET A 21 3.36 18.69 -2.22
CA MET A 21 3.83 18.32 -0.89
C MET A 21 4.20 16.84 -0.76
N CYS A 22 3.97 16.01 -1.78
CA CYS A 22 4.20 14.58 -1.69
C CYS A 22 5.70 14.27 -1.85
N HIS A 23 6.24 13.50 -0.89
CA HIS A 23 7.61 12.98 -0.95
C HIS A 23 7.89 12.20 -2.23
N PHE A 24 6.88 11.49 -2.75
CA PHE A 24 6.96 10.68 -3.97
C PHE A 24 6.43 11.41 -5.22
N SER A 25 6.26 12.73 -5.18
CA SER A 25 5.68 13.50 -6.29
C SER A 25 6.45 13.39 -7.61
N GLN A 26 7.75 13.04 -7.57
CA GLN A 26 8.57 12.85 -8.77
C GLN A 26 8.70 11.37 -9.19
N ALA A 27 8.12 10.43 -8.43
CA ALA A 27 8.21 9.00 -8.69
C ALA A 27 6.94 8.49 -9.40
N ASP A 28 7.11 7.71 -10.47
CA ASP A 28 5.97 7.04 -11.15
C ASP A 28 5.56 5.74 -10.44
N ARG A 29 6.49 5.15 -9.70
CA ARG A 29 6.25 4.01 -8.82
C ARG A 29 6.91 4.28 -7.48
N ILE A 30 6.13 4.11 -6.42
CA ILE A 30 6.59 4.25 -5.05
C ILE A 30 7.31 2.98 -4.65
N HIS A 31 8.53 3.16 -4.15
CA HIS A 31 9.34 2.08 -3.59
C HIS A 31 9.78 2.50 -2.19
N PHE A 32 9.63 1.59 -1.23
CA PHE A 32 10.13 1.76 0.13
C PHE A 32 11.33 0.83 0.35
N PRO A 33 12.26 1.18 1.25
CA PRO A 33 13.29 0.26 1.68
C PRO A 33 12.69 -1.05 2.25
N PRO A 34 13.30 -2.21 1.98
CA PRO A 34 14.50 -2.37 1.18
C PRO A 34 14.15 -2.40 -0.33
N PHE A 35 14.93 -1.65 -1.13
CA PHE A 35 14.63 -1.38 -2.56
C PHE A 35 14.87 -2.60 -3.48
N ASP A 36 15.40 -3.69 -2.94
CA ASP A 36 15.61 -4.96 -3.61
C ASP A 36 14.33 -5.79 -3.72
N VAL A 37 13.24 -5.38 -3.04
CA VAL A 37 11.93 -6.00 -3.21
C VAL A 37 11.38 -5.66 -4.59
N ARG A 38 11.31 -6.68 -5.45
CA ARG A 38 10.74 -6.54 -6.79
C ARG A 38 9.22 -6.32 -6.70
N ILE A 39 8.78 -5.13 -7.09
CA ILE A 39 7.35 -4.83 -7.27
C ILE A 39 6.84 -5.56 -8.52
N ALA A 40 5.59 -6.01 -8.49
CA ALA A 40 4.92 -6.55 -9.67
C ALA A 40 5.03 -5.57 -10.86
N ASP A 41 5.09 -6.10 -12.08
CA ASP A 41 5.34 -5.29 -13.27
C ASP A 41 4.23 -4.25 -13.52
N ASP A 42 3.01 -4.49 -13.03
CA ASP A 42 1.87 -3.57 -13.10
C ASP A 42 1.80 -2.57 -11.93
N GLY A 43 2.74 -2.68 -10.98
CA GLY A 43 2.79 -1.86 -9.78
C GLY A 43 1.73 -2.21 -8.73
N ASN A 44 0.92 -3.25 -8.92
CA ASN A 44 -0.17 -3.59 -8.02
C ASN A 44 0.25 -4.67 -7.02
N MET A 45 -0.32 -4.64 -5.82
CA MET A 45 -0.19 -5.75 -4.89
C MET A 45 -0.93 -6.97 -5.46
N PRO A 46 -0.28 -8.15 -5.56
CA PRO A 46 -0.99 -9.36 -5.94
C PRO A 46 -2.12 -9.67 -4.94
N VAL A 47 -3.31 -10.03 -5.44
CA VAL A 47 -4.51 -10.25 -4.60
C VAL A 47 -4.26 -11.29 -3.49
N HIS A 48 -3.55 -12.38 -3.79
CA HIS A 48 -3.23 -13.41 -2.80
C HIS A 48 -2.33 -12.90 -1.66
N VAL A 49 -1.50 -11.88 -1.92
CA VAL A 49 -0.68 -11.23 -0.87
C VAL A 49 -1.59 -10.41 0.03
N PHE A 50 -2.51 -9.64 -0.55
CA PHE A 50 -3.52 -8.89 0.21
C PHE A 50 -4.38 -9.82 1.06
N GLU A 51 -4.90 -10.91 0.51
CA GLU A 51 -5.71 -11.90 1.23
C GLU A 51 -4.95 -12.50 2.42
N LYS A 52 -3.68 -12.83 2.23
CA LYS A 52 -2.82 -13.31 3.31
C LYS A 52 -2.65 -12.27 4.42
N ILE A 53 -2.32 -11.03 4.07
CA ILE A 53 -2.18 -9.92 5.02
C ILE A 53 -3.50 -9.70 5.77
N ALA A 54 -4.63 -9.72 5.05
CA ALA A 54 -5.94 -9.52 5.63
C ALA A 54 -6.29 -10.63 6.63
N ALA A 55 -6.08 -11.89 6.28
CA ALA A 55 -6.31 -13.03 7.17
C ALA A 55 -5.42 -12.97 8.43
N ASP A 56 -4.14 -12.63 8.27
CA ASP A 56 -3.17 -12.65 9.36
C ASP A 56 -3.29 -11.42 10.28
N LEU A 57 -3.49 -10.22 9.73
CA LEU A 57 -3.34 -8.96 10.47
C LEU A 57 -4.67 -8.27 10.80
N PHE A 58 -5.66 -8.29 9.92
CA PHE A 58 -6.88 -7.48 10.10
C PHE A 58 -7.70 -7.87 11.34
N PRO A 59 -7.86 -9.16 11.70
CA PRO A 59 -8.58 -9.54 12.92
C PRO A 59 -7.97 -9.00 14.22
N ARG A 60 -6.70 -8.61 14.19
CA ARG A 60 -5.95 -8.07 15.33
C ARG A 60 -5.72 -6.56 15.23
N ALA A 61 -6.11 -5.95 14.10
CA ALA A 61 -5.86 -4.55 13.83
C ALA A 61 -6.92 -3.66 14.49
N TRP A 62 -6.47 -2.61 15.15
CA TRP A 62 -7.34 -1.51 15.58
C TRP A 62 -7.79 -0.66 14.39
N ARG A 63 -6.89 -0.47 13.41
CA ARG A 63 -7.12 0.33 12.21
C ARG A 63 -6.38 -0.27 11.04
N VAL A 64 -7.03 -0.24 9.88
CA VAL A 64 -6.42 -0.55 8.58
C VAL A 64 -6.52 0.69 7.70
N ALA A 65 -5.40 1.12 7.12
CA ALA A 65 -5.34 2.14 6.08
C ALA A 65 -4.72 1.52 4.82
N LEU A 66 -5.46 1.55 3.71
CA LEU A 66 -5.03 0.99 2.43
C LEU A 66 -4.31 2.01 1.53
N ALA A 67 -3.90 3.12 2.12
CA ALA A 67 -3.16 4.20 1.47
C ALA A 67 -2.17 4.82 2.45
N CYS A 68 -0.97 5.10 1.96
CA CYS A 68 0.06 5.88 2.64
C CYS A 68 0.68 6.89 1.70
N ALA A 69 1.23 6.42 0.58
CA ALA A 69 1.88 7.25 -0.43
C ALA A 69 1.21 7.15 -1.81
N ALA A 70 0.49 6.05 -2.05
CA ALA A 70 -0.14 5.74 -3.32
C ALA A 70 -1.65 5.99 -3.29
N GLU A 71 -2.27 6.01 -4.47
CA GLU A 71 -3.73 6.14 -4.59
C GLU A 71 -4.36 4.73 -4.61
N PRO A 72 -5.12 4.30 -3.59
CA PRO A 72 -5.69 2.96 -3.55
C PRO A 72 -6.74 2.71 -4.62
N MET A 73 -7.53 3.73 -4.99
CA MET A 73 -8.70 3.55 -5.85
C MET A 73 -8.35 3.30 -7.32
N ILE A 74 -7.08 3.47 -7.72
CA ILE A 74 -6.62 3.12 -9.07
C ILE A 74 -6.23 1.65 -9.21
N HIS A 75 -6.26 0.87 -8.12
CA HIS A 75 -6.01 -0.56 -8.19
C HIS A 75 -7.21 -1.28 -8.85
N PRO A 76 -7.04 -1.96 -9.99
CA PRO A 76 -8.15 -2.41 -10.82
C PRO A 76 -9.04 -3.48 -10.17
N ARG A 77 -8.51 -4.19 -9.16
CA ARG A 77 -9.25 -5.21 -8.40
C ARG A 77 -9.86 -4.71 -7.09
N PHE A 78 -9.52 -3.50 -6.64
CA PHE A 78 -9.96 -2.93 -5.35
C PHE A 78 -10.70 -1.59 -5.52
N ARG A 79 -11.26 -1.35 -6.72
CA ARG A 79 -12.06 -0.17 -7.07
C ARG A 79 -13.50 -0.29 -6.59
#